data_AF-A0A515CXA9-F1
#
_entry.id   AF-A0A515CXA9-F1
#
_cell.length_a   1.000
_cell.length_b   1.000
_cell.length_c   1.000
_cell.angle_alpha   90.00
_cell.angle_beta   90.00
_cell.angle_gamma   90.00
#
_symmetry.space_group_name_H-M   'P 1'
#
loop_
_entity.id
_entity.type
_entity.pdbx_description
1 polymer ?
#
loop_
_entity_poly.entity_id
_entity_poly.type
_entity_poly.pdbx_seq_one_letter_code
_entity_poly.pdbx_strand_id
1 'polypeptide(L)'
;MSDLVCDVLVIGAGPAGLAAARAAAESDQSVLVLDDNLRPGGQIWRDGPNVALPALAQQYRRAVEALSNVTLLNGVKIIACCGPQKILYEAATGSGVVDYQTLILCCGARELLLPFPGWTLPGVTGAGGLQAQIKQGMPIKGERVAIAGSGPLLMAVADSVIKAGGEVVRVAEQASAMRLTAFAGGLWRWPVKLRQSFTLFNRHYRPDSFVLEAIGEQRLTAIRLQTGTRVTTLACERLACGFGLVANVELAMLLGCRLRDDAVAVDENQQTSQPKIYAAGECTGIGGSELALTEGAIAGYVATGNQQRAKGLMRQRDKWRRFADAVAQTFALNPALKALAEPQTLVCRCEDVSLGQLNGFPDWTAAKLSSRCGMGACQGKICATAARHLLGWPLPAPRIPLTPVRVETLARLNDIEADE
;
A
#
# COMPACT_ATOMS: atom_id res chain seq x y z
N MET A 1 -27.38 6.16 -6.75
CA MET A 1 -26.50 5.08 -7.25
C MET A 1 -27.29 3.79 -7.14
N SER A 2 -27.16 2.90 -8.13
CA SER A 2 -27.95 1.67 -8.19
C SER A 2 -27.25 0.53 -7.48
N ASP A 3 -28.05 -0.43 -7.01
CA ASP A 3 -27.53 -1.74 -6.64
C ASP A 3 -27.05 -2.47 -7.90
N LEU A 4 -26.03 -3.29 -7.72
CA LEU A 4 -25.33 -3.98 -8.80
C LEU A 4 -25.28 -5.46 -8.48
N VAL A 5 -25.34 -6.29 -9.52
CA VAL A 5 -25.17 -7.73 -9.42
C VAL A 5 -24.06 -8.14 -10.37
N CYS A 6 -23.18 -9.05 -9.93
CA CYS A 6 -22.14 -9.60 -10.77
C CYS A 6 -21.78 -11.04 -10.37
N ASP A 7 -21.13 -11.77 -11.27
CA ASP A 7 -20.60 -13.09 -10.95
C ASP A 7 -19.27 -12.95 -10.20
N VAL A 8 -18.39 -12.05 -10.67
CA VAL A 8 -17.06 -11.83 -10.07
C VAL A 8 -16.89 -10.37 -9.68
N LEU A 9 -16.74 -10.12 -8.38
CA LEU A 9 -16.39 -8.82 -7.84
C LEU A 9 -14.89 -8.74 -7.58
N VAL A 10 -14.21 -7.74 -8.15
CA VAL A 10 -12.80 -7.44 -7.89
C VAL A 10 -12.69 -6.13 -7.13
N ILE A 11 -12.04 -6.15 -5.96
CA ILE A 11 -11.83 -4.95 -5.14
C ILE A 11 -10.39 -4.46 -5.33
N GLY A 12 -10.26 -3.32 -5.99
CA GLY A 12 -9.01 -2.67 -6.36
C GLY A 12 -8.71 -2.87 -7.85
N ALA A 13 -8.38 -1.78 -8.54
CA ALA A 13 -7.98 -1.72 -9.94
C ALA A 13 -6.47 -1.45 -10.10
N GLY A 14 -5.65 -1.90 -9.14
CA GLY A 14 -4.20 -1.97 -9.30
C GLY A 14 -3.76 -3.03 -10.32
N PRO A 15 -2.44 -3.27 -10.48
CA PRO A 15 -1.94 -4.31 -11.39
C PRO A 15 -2.58 -5.69 -11.16
N ALA A 16 -2.71 -6.12 -9.89
CA ALA A 16 -3.39 -7.39 -9.57
C ALA A 16 -4.86 -7.38 -10.00
N GLY A 17 -5.60 -6.33 -9.67
CA GLY A 17 -7.02 -6.23 -10.00
C GLY A 17 -7.30 -6.19 -11.50
N LEU A 18 -6.53 -5.42 -12.27
CA LEU A 18 -6.66 -5.38 -13.72
C LEU A 18 -6.32 -6.73 -14.37
N ALA A 19 -5.32 -7.45 -13.83
CA ALA A 19 -5.01 -8.79 -14.30
C ALA A 19 -6.08 -9.82 -13.91
N ALA A 20 -6.63 -9.73 -12.70
CA ALA A 20 -7.72 -10.57 -12.24
C ALA A 20 -8.98 -10.37 -13.08
N ALA A 21 -9.37 -9.11 -13.30
CA ALA A 21 -10.53 -8.77 -14.13
C ALA A 21 -10.37 -9.28 -15.56
N ARG A 22 -9.20 -9.05 -16.18
CA ARG A 22 -8.91 -9.54 -17.53
C ARG A 22 -8.92 -11.07 -17.63
N ALA A 23 -8.37 -11.77 -16.64
CA ALA A 23 -8.34 -13.23 -16.63
C ALA A 23 -9.73 -13.84 -16.38
N ALA A 24 -10.50 -13.25 -15.46
CA ALA A 24 -11.88 -13.65 -15.19
C ALA A 24 -12.76 -13.45 -16.42
N ALA A 25 -12.59 -12.34 -17.13
CA ALA A 25 -13.35 -12.00 -18.33
C ALA A 25 -13.12 -12.91 -19.54
N GLU A 26 -12.14 -13.83 -19.50
CA GLU A 26 -12.04 -14.90 -20.52
C GLU A 26 -13.17 -15.94 -20.38
N SER A 27 -13.94 -15.93 -19.29
CA SER A 27 -15.23 -16.63 -19.20
C SER A 27 -16.39 -15.72 -19.60
N ASP A 28 -17.58 -16.28 -19.79
CA ASP A 28 -18.79 -15.50 -20.09
C ASP A 28 -19.41 -14.82 -18.84
N GLN A 29 -18.71 -14.87 -17.70
CA GLN A 29 -19.19 -14.30 -16.44
C GLN A 29 -19.06 -12.77 -16.42
N SER A 30 -20.00 -12.13 -15.72
CA SER A 30 -19.99 -10.69 -15.48
C SER A 30 -18.97 -10.32 -14.40
N VAL A 31 -18.09 -9.37 -14.73
CA VAL A 31 -17.01 -8.92 -13.83
C VAL A 31 -17.22 -7.45 -13.47
N LEU A 32 -17.27 -7.15 -12.18
CA LEU A 32 -17.32 -5.78 -11.65
C LEU A 32 -16.02 -5.48 -10.90
N VAL A 33 -15.35 -4.37 -11.24
CA VAL A 33 -14.14 -3.90 -10.57
C VAL A 33 -14.45 -2.60 -9.85
N LEU A 34 -14.20 -2.55 -8.55
CA LEU A 34 -14.38 -1.34 -7.72
C LEU A 34 -13.02 -0.80 -7.27
N ASP A 35 -12.73 0.48 -7.46
CA ASP A 35 -11.50 1.13 -6.97
C ASP A 35 -11.77 2.51 -6.39
N ASP A 36 -11.00 2.88 -5.35
CA ASP A 36 -11.15 4.16 -4.66
C ASP A 36 -10.48 5.34 -5.38
N ASN A 37 -9.52 5.06 -6.27
CA ASN A 37 -8.89 6.08 -7.11
C ASN A 37 -9.82 6.44 -8.26
N LEU A 38 -9.71 7.68 -8.74
CA LEU A 38 -10.50 8.17 -9.88
C LEU A 38 -10.12 7.50 -11.22
N ARG A 39 -8.96 6.84 -11.29
CA ARG A 39 -8.46 6.16 -12.48
C ARG A 39 -7.77 4.84 -12.09
N PRO A 40 -7.90 3.77 -12.89
CA PRO A 40 -7.35 2.45 -12.59
C PRO A 40 -5.83 2.45 -12.57
N GLY A 41 -5.17 1.63 -11.77
CA GLY A 41 -3.71 1.48 -11.76
C GLY A 41 -3.11 1.45 -10.36
N GLY A 42 -3.94 1.73 -9.34
CA GLY A 42 -3.54 1.71 -7.94
C GLY A 42 -2.34 2.62 -7.67
N GLN A 43 -1.46 2.19 -6.76
CA GLN A 43 -0.29 2.98 -6.36
C GLN A 43 0.85 2.92 -7.40
N ILE A 44 1.07 1.74 -8.00
CA ILE A 44 2.21 1.49 -8.90
C ILE A 44 2.03 2.24 -10.23
N TRP A 45 0.85 2.13 -10.83
CA TRP A 45 0.50 2.80 -12.09
C TRP A 45 -0.40 4.02 -11.84
N ARG A 46 -0.22 4.68 -10.69
CA ARG A 46 -0.95 5.90 -10.33
C ARG A 46 -0.83 6.92 -11.46
N ASP A 47 -1.98 7.31 -11.97
CA ASP A 47 -2.16 8.28 -13.04
C ASP A 47 -2.55 9.64 -12.48
N GLY A 48 -2.19 10.69 -13.21
CA GLY A 48 -2.37 12.07 -12.81
C GLY A 48 -2.05 13.01 -13.97
N PRO A 49 -2.25 14.32 -13.79
CA PRO A 49 -2.29 15.29 -14.89
C PRO A 49 -1.06 15.26 -15.82
N ASN A 50 0.13 15.01 -15.28
CA ASN A 50 1.40 15.06 -16.01
C ASN A 50 2.13 13.71 -16.01
N VAL A 51 1.43 12.60 -15.80
CA VAL A 51 2.05 11.27 -15.70
C VAL A 51 2.04 10.57 -17.06
N ALA A 52 3.23 10.28 -17.58
CA ALA A 52 3.39 9.33 -18.69
C ALA A 52 3.32 7.89 -18.14
N LEU A 53 2.20 7.21 -18.36
CA LEU A 53 2.03 5.83 -17.91
C LEU A 53 2.97 4.87 -18.66
N PRO A 54 3.56 3.87 -17.99
CA PRO A 54 4.30 2.81 -18.66
C PRO A 54 3.44 2.09 -19.70
N ALA A 55 4.04 1.64 -20.80
CA ALA A 55 3.34 0.94 -21.89
C ALA A 55 2.51 -0.26 -21.39
N LEU A 56 3.05 -1.02 -20.43
CA LEU A 56 2.35 -2.15 -19.82
C LEU A 56 1.07 -1.70 -19.09
N ALA A 57 1.10 -0.59 -18.37
CA ALA A 57 -0.08 -0.06 -17.67
C ALA A 57 -1.15 0.37 -18.68
N GLN A 58 -0.76 1.03 -19.76
CA GLN A 58 -1.66 1.42 -20.85
C GLN A 58 -2.29 0.20 -21.53
N GLN A 59 -1.49 -0.85 -21.77
CA GLN A 59 -1.97 -2.10 -22.35
C GLN A 59 -3.05 -2.76 -21.49
N TYR A 60 -2.82 -2.89 -20.17
CA TYR A 60 -3.80 -3.51 -19.28
C TYR A 60 -5.08 -2.69 -19.15
N ARG A 61 -4.98 -1.36 -19.06
CA ARG A 61 -6.16 -0.49 -19.03
C ARG A 61 -7.01 -0.64 -20.29
N ARG A 62 -6.40 -0.47 -21.47
CA ARG A 62 -7.11 -0.62 -22.76
C ARG A 62 -7.71 -2.01 -22.93
N ALA A 63 -6.99 -3.05 -22.51
CA ALA A 63 -7.49 -4.41 -22.59
C ALA A 63 -8.74 -4.60 -21.71
N VAL A 64 -8.74 -4.08 -20.48
CA VAL A 64 -9.90 -4.17 -19.59
C VAL A 64 -11.07 -3.31 -20.08
N GLU A 65 -10.81 -2.09 -20.53
CA GLU A 65 -11.82 -1.18 -21.09
C GLU A 65 -12.50 -1.74 -22.35
N ALA A 66 -11.83 -2.59 -23.12
CA ALA A 66 -12.36 -3.19 -24.34
C ALA A 66 -13.22 -4.44 -24.11
N LEU A 67 -13.29 -4.97 -22.88
CA LEU A 67 -14.05 -6.18 -22.57
C LEU A 67 -15.51 -5.85 -22.24
N SER A 68 -16.44 -6.44 -22.99
CA SER A 68 -17.88 -6.15 -22.86
C SER A 68 -18.52 -6.68 -21.57
N ASN A 69 -17.91 -7.68 -20.94
CA ASN A 69 -18.37 -8.29 -19.68
C ASN A 69 -17.64 -7.72 -18.44
N VAL A 70 -16.82 -6.68 -18.59
CA VAL A 70 -16.16 -6.01 -17.47
C VAL A 70 -16.70 -4.60 -17.27
N THR A 71 -17.19 -4.33 -16.07
CA THR A 71 -17.55 -2.98 -15.63
C THR A 71 -16.52 -2.47 -14.64
N LEU A 72 -15.94 -1.30 -14.89
CA LEU A 72 -15.01 -0.64 -13.98
C LEU A 72 -15.66 0.58 -13.34
N LEU A 73 -15.79 0.56 -12.01
CA LEU A 73 -16.33 1.65 -11.22
C LEU A 73 -15.22 2.23 -10.33
N ASN A 74 -14.77 3.43 -10.69
CA ASN A 74 -13.69 4.16 -10.02
C ASN A 74 -14.25 5.23 -9.07
N GLY A 75 -13.43 5.70 -8.13
CA GLY A 75 -13.83 6.70 -7.15
C GLY A 75 -14.87 6.18 -6.15
N VAL A 76 -14.83 4.88 -5.86
CA VAL A 76 -15.77 4.21 -4.95
C VAL A 76 -15.04 3.59 -3.76
N LYS A 77 -15.58 3.83 -2.58
CA LYS A 77 -15.06 3.32 -1.31
C LYS A 77 -15.89 2.14 -0.85
N ILE A 78 -15.22 1.10 -0.38
CA ILE A 78 -15.89 0.00 0.30
C ILE A 78 -16.17 0.40 1.75
N ILE A 79 -17.42 0.28 2.17
CA ILE A 79 -17.89 0.75 3.48
C ILE A 79 -18.07 -0.42 4.44
N ALA A 80 -18.81 -1.44 4.02
CA ALA A 80 -19.24 -2.52 4.89
C ALA A 80 -19.47 -3.81 4.09
N CYS A 81 -19.31 -4.95 4.76
CA CYS A 81 -19.97 -6.18 4.36
C CYS A 81 -21.37 -6.15 5.00
N CYS A 82 -22.42 -6.26 4.19
CA CYS A 82 -23.81 -6.05 4.62
C CYS A 82 -24.68 -7.29 4.39
N GLY A 83 -24.08 -8.48 4.54
CA GLY A 83 -24.72 -9.76 4.31
C GLY A 83 -23.82 -10.75 3.55
N PRO A 84 -24.25 -12.02 3.42
CA PRO A 84 -23.53 -13.02 2.65
C PRO A 84 -23.36 -12.59 1.20
N GLN A 85 -22.12 -12.42 0.78
CA GLN A 85 -21.77 -12.00 -0.59
C GLN A 85 -22.37 -10.65 -1.01
N LYS A 86 -22.57 -9.75 -0.04
CA LYS A 86 -23.02 -8.37 -0.26
C LYS A 86 -22.02 -7.35 0.26
N ILE A 87 -21.67 -6.37 -0.56
CA ILE A 87 -20.78 -5.28 -0.18
C ILE A 87 -21.45 -3.92 -0.41
N LEU A 88 -21.50 -3.10 0.64
CA LEU A 88 -21.91 -1.71 0.59
C LEU A 88 -20.74 -0.83 0.12
N TYR A 89 -20.96 -0.05 -0.92
CA TYR A 89 -19.99 0.91 -1.45
C TYR A 89 -20.55 2.34 -1.47
N GLU A 90 -19.66 3.33 -1.38
CA GLU A 90 -19.98 4.74 -1.47
C GLU A 90 -19.17 5.42 -2.58
N ALA A 91 -19.85 6.20 -3.41
CA ALA A 91 -19.27 7.06 -4.42
C ALA A 91 -19.55 8.55 -4.12
N ALA A 92 -19.01 9.45 -4.95
CA ALA A 92 -19.24 10.88 -4.81
C ALA A 92 -20.72 11.27 -4.79
N THR A 93 -21.57 10.59 -5.58
CA THR A 93 -22.99 10.96 -5.79
C THR A 93 -24.00 10.08 -5.06
N GLY A 94 -23.56 9.11 -4.25
CA GLY A 94 -24.44 8.25 -3.47
C GLY A 94 -23.78 6.92 -3.09
N SER A 95 -24.55 5.97 -2.60
CA SER A 95 -24.12 4.62 -2.24
C SER A 95 -24.94 3.54 -2.95
N GLY A 96 -24.46 2.30 -2.92
CA GLY A 96 -25.11 1.13 -3.49
C GLY A 96 -24.61 -0.15 -2.85
N VAL A 97 -25.33 -1.24 -3.07
CA VAL A 97 -24.91 -2.59 -2.69
C VAL A 97 -24.49 -3.35 -3.94
N VAL A 98 -23.43 -4.15 -3.81
CA VAL A 98 -23.08 -5.16 -4.82
C VAL A 98 -23.37 -6.53 -4.26
N ASP A 99 -24.26 -7.26 -4.93
CA ASP A 99 -24.44 -8.70 -4.77
C ASP A 99 -23.48 -9.42 -5.73
N TYR A 100 -22.68 -10.35 -5.21
CA TYR A 100 -21.68 -11.07 -6.02
C TYR A 100 -21.70 -12.58 -5.79
N GLN A 101 -21.19 -13.36 -6.75
CA GLN A 101 -21.02 -14.82 -6.56
C GLN A 101 -19.62 -15.19 -6.05
N THR A 102 -18.58 -14.49 -6.53
CA THR A 102 -17.18 -14.70 -6.16
C THR A 102 -16.48 -13.37 -5.94
N LEU A 103 -15.60 -13.29 -4.95
CA LEU A 103 -14.84 -12.09 -4.61
C LEU A 103 -13.34 -12.28 -4.82
N ILE A 104 -12.68 -11.29 -5.42
CA ILE A 104 -11.23 -11.21 -5.53
C ILE A 104 -10.74 -9.93 -4.86
N LEU A 105 -10.01 -10.08 -3.76
CA LEU A 105 -9.41 -8.99 -3.00
C LEU A 105 -8.06 -8.59 -3.63
N CYS A 106 -7.99 -7.38 -4.17
CA CYS A 106 -6.78 -6.78 -4.73
C CYS A 106 -6.49 -5.42 -4.05
N CYS A 107 -6.70 -5.36 -2.74
CA CYS A 107 -6.68 -4.14 -1.91
C CYS A 107 -5.29 -3.47 -1.79
N GLY A 108 -4.23 -4.12 -2.28
CA GLY A 108 -2.87 -3.60 -2.28
C GLY A 108 -2.29 -3.43 -0.87
N ALA A 109 -1.40 -2.45 -0.74
CA ALA A 109 -0.72 -2.12 0.50
C ALA A 109 -0.63 -0.60 0.70
N ARG A 110 -0.34 -0.20 1.93
CA ARG A 110 -0.08 1.19 2.34
C ARG A 110 1.33 1.33 2.89
N GLU A 111 1.85 2.55 2.95
CA GLU A 111 3.16 2.79 3.54
C GLU A 111 3.19 2.54 5.05
N LEU A 112 4.29 1.94 5.51
CA LEU A 112 4.64 1.94 6.91
C LEU A 112 5.28 3.28 7.26
N LEU A 113 4.60 4.05 8.11
CA LEU A 113 5.11 5.32 8.65
C LEU A 113 5.61 5.06 10.07
N LEU A 114 6.89 5.33 10.32
CA LEU A 114 7.51 5.17 11.63
C LEU A 114 7.75 6.54 12.27
N PRO A 115 7.31 6.74 13.53
CA PRO A 115 7.60 7.96 14.27
C PRO A 115 9.09 8.16 14.57
N PHE A 116 9.55 9.39 14.42
CA PHE A 116 10.86 9.89 14.87
C PHE A 116 10.72 11.41 15.15
N PRO A 117 11.62 12.04 15.93
CA PRO A 117 11.53 13.47 16.23
C PRO A 117 11.32 14.33 14.96
N GLY A 118 10.25 15.13 14.97
CA GLY A 118 9.87 16.02 13.85
C GLY A 118 9.19 15.35 12.65
N TRP A 119 8.88 14.05 12.67
CA TRP A 119 8.29 13.35 11.51
C TRP A 119 6.91 13.87 11.05
N THR A 120 6.23 14.66 11.89
CA THR A 120 4.93 15.28 11.59
C THR A 120 5.05 16.71 11.05
N LEU A 121 6.26 17.28 10.97
CA LEU A 121 6.47 18.64 10.46
C LEU A 121 5.97 18.79 9.02
N PRO A 122 5.32 19.90 8.67
CA PRO A 122 5.06 20.24 7.27
C PRO A 122 6.34 20.18 6.43
N GLY A 123 6.31 19.40 5.35
CA GLY A 123 7.49 19.08 4.53
C GLY A 123 8.00 17.65 4.72
N VAL A 124 7.59 16.95 5.78
CA VAL A 124 7.86 15.52 5.98
C VAL A 124 6.68 14.68 5.51
N THR A 125 6.94 13.70 4.65
CA THR A 125 5.92 12.79 4.12
C THR A 125 6.43 11.34 4.03
N GLY A 126 5.51 10.41 3.78
CA GLY A 126 5.88 9.10 3.24
C GLY A 126 6.58 9.24 1.88
N ALA A 127 7.41 8.28 1.52
CA ALA A 127 8.09 8.22 0.23
C ALA A 127 7.08 8.07 -0.92
N GLY A 128 6.17 7.11 -0.82
CA GLY A 128 5.05 6.95 -1.76
C GLY A 128 4.10 8.15 -1.72
N GLY A 129 3.88 8.75 -0.56
CA GLY A 129 3.10 9.96 -0.36
C GLY A 129 3.64 11.15 -1.16
N LEU A 130 4.95 11.41 -1.12
CA LEU A 130 5.58 12.44 -1.93
C LEU A 130 5.42 12.15 -3.42
N GLN A 131 5.69 10.91 -3.84
CA GLN A 131 5.53 10.52 -5.24
C GLN A 131 4.08 10.69 -5.71
N ALA A 132 3.10 10.33 -4.87
CA ALA A 132 1.69 10.52 -5.17
C ALA A 132 1.35 12.01 -5.33
N GLN A 133 1.84 12.88 -4.44
CA GLN A 133 1.64 14.33 -4.54
C GLN A 133 2.23 14.90 -5.83
N ILE A 134 3.47 14.52 -6.18
CA ILE A 134 4.12 14.93 -7.44
C ILE A 134 3.29 14.48 -8.65
N LYS A 135 2.86 13.21 -8.68
CA LYS A 135 2.03 12.67 -9.77
C LYS A 135 0.68 13.39 -9.89
N GLN A 136 0.15 13.92 -8.78
CA GLN A 136 -1.07 14.73 -8.75
C GLN A 136 -0.83 16.23 -9.04
N GLY A 137 0.39 16.61 -9.44
CA GLY A 137 0.70 17.97 -9.89
C GLY A 137 1.24 18.90 -8.81
N MET A 138 1.67 18.38 -7.65
CA MET A 138 2.36 19.21 -6.65
C MET A 138 3.61 19.85 -7.26
N PRO A 139 3.74 21.19 -7.21
CA PRO A 139 4.95 21.86 -7.64
C PRO A 139 6.09 21.57 -6.65
N ILE A 140 7.24 21.16 -7.16
CA ILE A 140 8.45 20.90 -6.37
C ILE A 140 9.73 21.46 -7.03
N LYS A 141 9.54 22.27 -8.08
CA LYS A 141 10.64 22.79 -8.89
C LYS A 141 11.59 23.62 -8.04
N GLY A 142 12.88 23.26 -8.03
CA GLY A 142 13.93 23.94 -7.28
C GLY A 142 13.94 23.66 -5.77
N GLU A 143 13.04 22.84 -5.25
CA GLU A 143 13.07 22.45 -3.83
C GLU A 143 14.11 21.36 -3.58
N ARG A 144 14.84 21.44 -2.46
CA ARG A 144 15.78 20.41 -2.02
C ARG A 144 15.02 19.34 -1.26
N VAL A 145 15.12 18.12 -1.77
CA VAL A 145 14.41 16.95 -1.26
C VAL A 145 15.42 15.94 -0.74
N ALA A 146 15.32 15.62 0.54
CA ALA A 146 15.97 14.44 1.11
C ALA A 146 14.99 13.25 1.07
N ILE A 147 15.52 12.08 0.76
CA ILE A 147 14.78 10.82 0.73
C ILE A 147 15.50 9.87 1.68
N ALA A 148 14.76 9.17 2.54
CA ALA A 148 15.34 8.28 3.53
C ALA A 148 14.48 7.04 3.79
N GLY A 149 15.10 5.98 4.30
CA GLY A 149 14.42 4.77 4.74
C GLY A 149 15.05 3.52 4.16
N SER A 150 14.23 2.60 3.67
CA SER A 150 14.69 1.30 3.14
C SER A 150 13.94 0.89 1.89
N GLY A 151 14.67 0.45 0.87
CA GLY A 151 14.08 -0.30 -0.24
C GLY A 151 14.02 0.41 -1.58
N PRO A 152 13.59 -0.32 -2.63
CA PRO A 152 13.63 0.15 -4.01
C PRO A 152 12.72 1.36 -4.27
N LEU A 153 11.72 1.60 -3.41
CA LEU A 153 10.82 2.75 -3.53
C LEU A 153 11.59 4.08 -3.46
N LEU A 154 12.65 4.18 -2.65
CA LEU A 154 13.41 5.42 -2.48
C LEU A 154 13.96 5.94 -3.82
N MET A 155 14.45 5.03 -4.67
CA MET A 155 14.98 5.38 -5.98
C MET A 155 13.88 5.79 -6.97
N ALA A 156 12.71 5.14 -6.90
CA ALA A 156 11.57 5.53 -7.72
C ALA A 156 11.03 6.93 -7.35
N VAL A 157 11.06 7.27 -6.06
CA VAL A 157 10.71 8.62 -5.58
C VAL A 157 11.76 9.63 -6.04
N ALA A 158 13.05 9.31 -5.96
CA ALA A 158 14.13 10.18 -6.41
C ALA A 158 13.99 10.52 -7.90
N ASP A 159 13.71 9.53 -8.76
CA ASP A 159 13.43 9.75 -10.18
C ASP A 159 12.20 10.65 -10.40
N SER A 160 11.13 10.47 -9.62
CA SER A 160 9.92 11.32 -9.69
C SER A 160 10.22 12.77 -9.30
N VAL A 161 11.04 13.00 -8.27
CA VAL A 161 11.46 14.34 -7.85
C VAL A 161 12.27 15.02 -8.94
N ILE A 162 13.27 14.33 -9.51
CA ILE A 162 14.12 14.88 -10.58
C ILE A 162 13.29 15.25 -11.81
N LYS A 163 12.38 14.37 -12.25
CA LYS A 163 11.50 14.63 -13.39
C LYS A 163 10.54 15.80 -13.15
N ALA A 164 10.15 16.04 -11.90
CA ALA A 164 9.33 17.19 -11.50
C ALA A 164 10.14 18.48 -11.28
N GLY A 165 11.47 18.44 -11.49
CA GLY A 165 12.37 19.59 -11.38
C GLY A 165 12.85 19.90 -9.97
N GLY A 166 12.65 18.99 -9.01
CA GLY A 166 13.21 19.10 -7.66
C GLY A 166 14.67 18.65 -7.60
N GLU A 167 15.39 19.07 -6.56
CA GLU A 167 16.79 18.74 -6.32
C GLU A 167 16.89 17.63 -5.25
N VAL A 168 17.31 16.43 -5.65
CA VAL A 168 17.57 15.36 -4.68
C VAL A 168 18.94 15.57 -4.02
N VAL A 169 18.94 16.01 -2.76
CA VAL A 169 20.19 16.31 -2.01
C VAL A 169 20.76 15.08 -1.29
N ARG A 170 19.91 14.09 -0.99
CA ARG A 170 20.28 12.84 -0.33
C ARG A 170 19.27 11.74 -0.60
N VAL A 171 19.76 10.52 -0.84
CA VAL A 171 18.99 9.29 -0.69
C VAL A 171 19.68 8.42 0.36
N ALA A 172 19.16 8.43 1.59
CA ALA A 172 19.70 7.72 2.75
C ALA A 172 19.03 6.34 2.86
N GLU A 173 19.78 5.30 2.53
CA GLU A 173 19.35 3.91 2.63
C GLU A 173 19.89 3.29 3.92
N GLN A 174 19.02 2.77 4.76
CA GLN A 174 19.39 2.13 6.02
C GLN A 174 20.02 0.74 5.85
N ALA A 175 19.74 0.05 4.74
CA ALA A 175 20.40 -1.22 4.42
C ALA A 175 21.91 -1.01 4.25
N SER A 176 22.67 -1.98 4.77
CA SER A 176 24.12 -1.88 4.73
C SER A 176 24.68 -2.10 3.35
N ALA A 177 25.84 -1.50 3.06
CA ALA A 177 26.55 -1.69 1.81
C ALA A 177 26.76 -3.18 1.51
N MET A 178 27.05 -4.00 2.52
CA MET A 178 27.19 -5.46 2.40
C MET A 178 25.90 -6.15 1.93
N ARG A 179 24.74 -5.80 2.51
CA ARG A 179 23.44 -6.38 2.10
C ARG A 179 23.12 -6.00 0.66
N LEU A 180 23.40 -4.75 0.30
CA LEU A 180 23.13 -4.22 -1.03
C LEU A 180 24.04 -4.83 -2.10
N THR A 181 25.33 -5.03 -1.81
CA THR A 181 26.25 -5.70 -2.75
C THR A 181 25.88 -7.17 -2.93
N ALA A 182 25.49 -7.87 -1.85
CA ALA A 182 24.99 -9.24 -1.94
C ALA A 182 23.72 -9.33 -2.80
N PHE A 183 22.77 -8.40 -2.60
CA PHE A 183 21.55 -8.32 -3.41
C PHE A 183 21.85 -8.02 -4.87
N ALA A 184 22.71 -7.04 -5.15
CA ALA A 184 23.15 -6.69 -6.50
C ALA A 184 23.83 -7.88 -7.21
N GLY A 185 24.64 -8.67 -6.48
CA GLY A 185 25.24 -9.90 -6.99
C GLY A 185 24.23 -10.99 -7.36
N GLY A 186 23.01 -10.93 -6.84
CA GLY A 186 21.90 -11.83 -7.18
C GLY A 186 20.98 -11.33 -8.29
N LEU A 187 21.06 -10.04 -8.67
CA LEU A 187 20.08 -9.42 -9.59
C LEU A 187 20.09 -10.02 -11.01
N TRP A 188 21.17 -10.68 -11.44
CA TRP A 188 21.25 -11.36 -12.74
C TRP A 188 20.16 -12.43 -12.91
N ARG A 189 19.63 -12.98 -11.81
CA ARG A 189 18.49 -13.92 -11.80
C ARG A 189 17.17 -13.26 -12.25
N TRP A 190 17.12 -11.92 -12.25
CA TRP A 190 15.99 -11.11 -12.70
C TRP A 190 16.46 -9.98 -13.65
N PRO A 191 16.78 -10.30 -14.92
CA PRO A 191 17.38 -9.36 -15.88
C PRO A 191 16.59 -8.06 -16.08
N VAL A 192 15.26 -8.12 -15.98
CA VAL A 192 14.39 -6.92 -16.07
C VAL A 192 14.68 -5.95 -14.93
N LYS A 193 14.83 -6.45 -13.70
CA LYS A 193 15.13 -5.63 -12.51
C LYS A 193 16.57 -5.12 -12.52
N LEU A 194 17.50 -5.90 -13.07
CA LEU A 194 18.88 -5.46 -13.29
C LEU A 194 18.96 -4.26 -14.24
N ARG A 195 18.24 -4.29 -15.36
CA ARG A 195 18.15 -3.14 -16.26
C ARG A 195 17.53 -1.92 -15.56
N GLN A 196 16.46 -2.14 -14.80
CA GLN A 196 15.79 -1.08 -14.06
C GLN A 196 16.69 -0.43 -12.99
N SER A 197 17.54 -1.21 -12.30
CA SER A 197 18.46 -0.66 -11.29
C SER A 197 19.49 0.30 -11.90
N PHE A 198 19.96 0.03 -13.12
CA PHE A 198 20.90 0.95 -13.80
C PHE A 198 20.23 2.27 -14.18
N THR A 199 18.98 2.24 -14.64
CA THR A 199 18.25 3.46 -15.00
C THR A 199 17.90 4.35 -13.82
N LEU A 200 17.85 3.77 -12.62
CA LEU A 200 17.47 4.48 -11.41
C LEU A 200 18.68 4.93 -10.59
N PHE A 201 19.92 4.81 -11.07
CA PHE A 201 21.10 5.20 -10.30
C PHE A 201 21.06 6.67 -9.87
N ASN A 202 21.37 6.93 -8.60
CA ASN A 202 21.43 8.28 -8.04
C ASN A 202 22.75 8.49 -7.30
N ARG A 203 23.52 9.51 -7.71
CA ARG A 203 24.83 9.85 -7.10
C ARG A 203 24.75 10.25 -5.62
N HIS A 204 23.57 10.61 -5.12
CA HIS A 204 23.30 10.97 -3.73
C HIS A 204 22.83 9.77 -2.89
N TYR A 205 22.81 8.56 -3.46
CA TYR A 205 22.52 7.32 -2.74
C TYR A 205 23.63 6.97 -1.76
N ARG A 206 23.27 6.77 -0.50
CA ARG A 206 24.20 6.49 0.60
C ARG A 206 23.65 5.34 1.43
N PRO A 207 24.27 4.16 1.38
CA PRO A 207 23.92 3.04 2.24
C PRO A 207 24.33 3.34 3.69
N ASP A 208 23.93 2.45 4.61
CA ASP A 208 24.21 2.57 6.04
C ASP A 208 23.81 3.95 6.62
N SER A 209 22.70 4.52 6.10
CA SER A 209 22.28 5.87 6.45
C SER A 209 20.79 5.98 6.73
N PHE A 210 20.42 6.67 7.82
CA PHE A 210 19.04 6.89 8.22
C PHE A 210 18.86 8.24 8.91
N VAL A 211 17.62 8.73 8.92
CA VAL A 211 17.24 9.99 9.59
C VAL A 211 17.07 9.74 11.08
N LEU A 212 17.68 10.62 11.89
CA LEU A 212 17.49 10.67 13.33
C LEU A 212 16.36 11.64 13.71
N GLU A 213 16.32 12.79 13.05
CA GLU A 213 15.42 13.89 13.40
C GLU A 213 15.14 14.77 12.17
N ALA A 214 13.90 15.23 12.05
CA ALA A 214 13.52 16.33 11.19
C ALA A 214 13.47 17.63 12.01
N ILE A 215 14.18 18.65 11.53
CA ILE A 215 14.42 19.90 12.26
C ILE A 215 13.58 21.02 11.63
N GLY A 216 12.86 21.74 12.47
CA GLY A 216 12.07 22.91 12.09
C GLY A 216 11.05 23.28 13.16
N GLU A 217 10.61 24.54 13.17
CA GLU A 217 9.55 25.01 14.08
C GLU A 217 8.17 24.89 13.40
N GLN A 218 7.93 25.65 12.34
CA GLN A 218 6.67 25.64 11.59
C GLN A 218 6.66 24.66 10.42
N ARG A 219 7.83 24.38 9.86
CA ARG A 219 8.05 23.49 8.72
C ARG A 219 9.48 22.97 8.74
N LEU A 220 9.72 21.90 8.00
CA LEU A 220 11.06 21.34 7.81
C LEU A 220 12.01 22.37 7.20
N THR A 221 13.20 22.49 7.80
CA THR A 221 14.32 23.31 7.29
C THR A 221 15.61 22.49 7.14
N ALA A 222 15.77 21.44 7.94
CA ALA A 222 16.91 20.54 7.88
C ALA A 222 16.57 19.15 8.44
N ILE A 223 17.44 18.18 8.19
CA ILE A 223 17.38 16.85 8.77
C ILE A 223 18.72 16.50 9.42
N ARG A 224 18.66 15.74 10.51
CA ARG A 224 19.81 15.10 11.13
C ARG A 224 19.88 13.66 10.64
N LEU A 225 20.99 13.31 10.02
CA LEU A 225 21.26 12.00 9.43
C LEU A 225 22.42 11.33 10.15
N GLN A 226 22.31 10.02 10.35
CA GLN A 226 23.43 9.17 10.67
C GLN A 226 23.88 8.43 9.40
N THR A 227 25.19 8.35 9.16
CA THR A 227 25.81 7.49 8.14
C THR A 227 26.96 6.74 8.79
N GLY A 228 26.83 5.43 8.97
CA GLY A 228 27.73 4.66 9.83
C GLY A 228 27.75 5.24 11.26
N THR A 229 28.90 5.75 11.70
CA THR A 229 29.06 6.40 13.01
C THR A 229 28.96 7.92 12.96
N ARG A 230 28.92 8.52 11.76
CA ARG A 230 28.95 9.97 11.60
C ARG A 230 27.55 10.55 11.60
N VAL A 231 27.32 11.58 12.41
CA VAL A 231 26.09 12.38 12.41
C VAL A 231 26.34 13.68 11.64
N THR A 232 25.40 14.03 10.75
CA THR A 232 25.47 15.27 9.96
C THR A 232 24.10 15.93 9.88
N THR A 233 24.09 17.25 9.73
CA THR A 233 22.86 18.02 9.46
C THR A 233 22.85 18.45 8.01
N LEU A 234 21.72 18.27 7.33
CA LEU A 234 21.54 18.62 5.91
C LEU A 234 20.30 19.50 5.76
N ALA A 235 20.46 20.67 5.14
CA ALA A 235 19.34 21.55 4.83
C ALA A 235 18.48 20.97 3.70
N CYS A 236 17.17 20.95 3.88
CA CYS A 236 16.20 20.56 2.85
C CYS A 236 14.80 21.10 3.17
N GLU A 237 14.02 21.40 2.14
CA GLU A 237 12.64 21.86 2.28
C GLU A 237 11.65 20.70 2.42
N ARG A 238 12.05 19.49 1.96
CA ARG A 238 11.24 18.27 2.04
C ARG A 238 12.03 17.05 2.46
N LEU A 239 11.36 16.18 3.20
CA LEU A 239 11.83 14.84 3.57
C LEU A 239 10.77 13.80 3.18
N ALA A 240 11.17 12.82 2.37
CA ALA A 240 10.36 11.65 2.06
C ALA A 240 10.94 10.41 2.77
N CYS A 241 10.19 9.82 3.71
CA CYS A 241 10.59 8.64 4.46
C CYS A 241 9.82 7.40 4.01
N GLY A 242 10.51 6.31 3.67
CA GLY A 242 9.88 5.04 3.28
C GLY A 242 10.44 3.87 4.06
N PHE A 243 9.66 3.27 4.95
CA PHE A 243 10.10 2.15 5.81
C PHE A 243 9.47 0.81 5.41
N GLY A 244 9.13 0.65 4.14
CA GLY A 244 8.38 -0.50 3.64
C GLY A 244 6.88 -0.26 3.63
N LEU A 245 6.13 -1.34 3.40
CA LEU A 245 4.69 -1.33 3.18
C LEU A 245 4.00 -2.31 4.13
N VAL A 246 2.72 -2.04 4.41
CA VAL A 246 1.80 -2.89 5.18
C VAL A 246 0.65 -3.29 4.27
N ALA A 247 0.36 -4.58 4.18
CA ALA A 247 -0.77 -5.10 3.41
C ALA A 247 -2.11 -4.51 3.90
N ASN A 248 -3.00 -4.15 2.98
CA ASN A 248 -4.36 -3.74 3.32
C ASN A 248 -5.21 -4.99 3.52
N VAL A 249 -5.37 -5.38 4.78
CA VAL A 249 -6.02 -6.63 5.21
C VAL A 249 -7.41 -6.42 5.79
N GLU A 250 -7.85 -5.17 5.98
CA GLU A 250 -9.04 -4.84 6.78
C GLU A 250 -10.32 -5.49 6.22
N LEU A 251 -10.54 -5.41 4.90
CA LEU A 251 -11.71 -6.03 4.27
C LEU A 251 -11.65 -7.56 4.40
N ALA A 252 -10.47 -8.16 4.23
CA ALA A 252 -10.28 -9.60 4.38
C ALA A 252 -10.58 -10.06 5.83
N MET A 253 -10.16 -9.29 6.83
CA MET A 253 -10.44 -9.56 8.24
C MET A 253 -11.94 -9.49 8.55
N LEU A 254 -12.66 -8.48 8.02
CA LEU A 254 -14.12 -8.39 8.17
C LEU A 254 -14.85 -9.59 7.53
N LEU A 255 -14.32 -10.10 6.42
CA LEU A 255 -14.82 -11.30 5.75
C LEU A 255 -14.38 -12.61 6.45
N GLY A 256 -13.66 -12.53 7.56
CA GLY A 256 -13.19 -13.71 8.31
C GLY A 256 -12.03 -14.46 7.65
N CYS A 257 -11.30 -13.83 6.71
CA CYS A 257 -10.12 -14.44 6.11
C CYS A 257 -8.97 -14.53 7.13
N ARG A 258 -8.27 -15.66 7.15
CA ARG A 258 -7.05 -15.82 7.95
C ARG A 258 -5.92 -14.93 7.43
N LEU A 259 -5.13 -14.41 8.35
CA LEU A 259 -3.89 -13.71 8.03
C LEU A 259 -2.68 -14.59 8.35
N ARG A 260 -1.58 -14.34 7.64
CA ARG A 260 -0.25 -14.88 7.92
C ARG A 260 0.78 -13.76 7.65
N ASP A 261 1.68 -13.53 8.59
CA ASP A 261 2.73 -12.51 8.51
C ASP A 261 2.18 -11.10 8.17
N ASP A 262 1.11 -10.70 8.87
CA ASP A 262 0.40 -9.42 8.67
C ASP A 262 -0.14 -9.20 7.23
N ALA A 263 -0.35 -10.27 6.46
CA ALA A 263 -0.95 -10.27 5.12
C ALA A 263 -2.07 -11.31 4.99
N VAL A 264 -2.92 -11.21 3.95
CA VAL A 264 -3.99 -12.19 3.69
C VAL A 264 -3.38 -13.54 3.32
N ALA A 265 -3.73 -14.58 4.07
CA ALA A 265 -3.24 -15.93 3.80
C ALA A 265 -3.99 -16.55 2.61
N VAL A 266 -3.22 -17.02 1.63
CA VAL A 266 -3.74 -17.66 0.41
C VAL A 266 -2.98 -18.94 0.09
N ASP A 267 -3.66 -19.85 -0.61
CA ASP A 267 -3.06 -21.06 -1.15
C ASP A 267 -2.38 -20.85 -2.51
N GLU A 268 -1.99 -21.94 -3.19
CA GLU A 268 -1.38 -21.88 -4.52
C GLU A 268 -2.34 -21.44 -5.63
N ASN A 269 -3.64 -21.43 -5.37
CA ASN A 269 -4.66 -20.98 -6.31
C ASN A 269 -5.13 -19.56 -6.00
N GLN A 270 -4.44 -18.85 -5.08
CA GLN A 270 -4.83 -17.54 -4.57
C GLN A 270 -6.17 -17.55 -3.81
N GLN A 271 -6.64 -18.71 -3.38
CA GLN A 271 -7.84 -18.85 -2.59
C GLN A 271 -7.52 -18.56 -1.12
N THR A 272 -8.36 -17.77 -0.48
CA THR A 272 -8.25 -17.49 0.96
C THR A 272 -8.77 -18.66 1.80
N SER A 273 -8.80 -18.51 3.12
CA SER A 273 -9.46 -19.47 4.00
C SER A 273 -10.99 -19.51 3.85
N GLN A 274 -11.59 -18.53 3.17
CA GLN A 274 -13.03 -18.45 2.96
C GLN A 274 -13.38 -18.95 1.55
N PRO A 275 -14.44 -19.77 1.41
CA PRO A 275 -14.86 -20.26 0.11
C PRO A 275 -15.32 -19.10 -0.78
N LYS A 276 -15.05 -19.20 -2.09
CA LYS A 276 -15.40 -18.16 -3.09
C LYS A 276 -14.77 -16.77 -2.83
N ILE A 277 -13.77 -16.68 -1.95
CA ILE A 277 -12.99 -15.47 -1.72
C ILE A 277 -11.52 -15.76 -2.07
N TYR A 278 -11.00 -15.00 -3.02
CA TYR A 278 -9.63 -15.03 -3.49
C TYR A 278 -8.92 -13.72 -3.11
N ALA A 279 -7.60 -13.72 -3.08
CA ALA A 279 -6.82 -12.50 -2.86
C ALA A 279 -5.53 -12.52 -3.66
N ALA A 280 -5.09 -11.36 -4.16
CA ALA A 280 -3.89 -11.25 -4.98
C ALA A 280 -3.22 -9.88 -4.89
N GLY A 281 -1.91 -9.87 -5.11
CA GLY A 281 -1.10 -8.66 -5.09
C GLY A 281 -0.66 -8.29 -3.68
N GLU A 282 -0.44 -7.00 -3.42
CA GLU A 282 0.28 -6.60 -2.20
C GLU A 282 -0.49 -6.85 -0.90
N CYS A 283 -1.80 -7.14 -0.96
CA CYS A 283 -2.57 -7.58 0.20
C CYS A 283 -2.24 -9.01 0.65
N THR A 284 -1.63 -9.84 -0.22
CA THR A 284 -1.13 -11.19 0.10
C THR A 284 0.37 -11.22 0.39
N GLY A 285 1.02 -10.06 0.44
CA GLY A 285 2.46 -9.90 0.66
C GLY A 285 3.10 -8.95 -0.36
N ILE A 286 4.13 -8.21 0.06
CA ILE A 286 4.73 -7.15 -0.76
C ILE A 286 5.69 -7.74 -1.79
N GLY A 287 5.30 -7.75 -3.07
CA GLY A 287 6.13 -8.31 -4.15
C GLY A 287 6.20 -7.52 -5.45
N GLY A 288 5.60 -6.33 -5.51
CA GLY A 288 5.64 -5.45 -6.68
C GLY A 288 4.76 -5.91 -7.84
N SER A 289 4.82 -5.16 -8.95
CA SER A 289 3.87 -5.27 -10.06
C SER A 289 3.86 -6.63 -10.76
N GLU A 290 5.02 -7.24 -10.99
CA GLU A 290 5.11 -8.47 -11.78
C GLU A 290 4.53 -9.66 -11.02
N LEU A 291 4.76 -9.72 -9.71
CA LEU A 291 4.08 -10.69 -8.86
C LEU A 291 2.58 -10.40 -8.83
N ALA A 292 2.18 -9.16 -8.56
CA ALA A 292 0.78 -8.75 -8.49
C ALA A 292 -0.01 -9.10 -9.76
N LEU A 293 0.55 -8.85 -10.95
CA LEU A 293 -0.07 -9.22 -12.22
C LEU A 293 -0.25 -10.74 -12.36
N THR A 294 0.77 -11.50 -11.96
CA THR A 294 0.73 -12.97 -12.07
C THR A 294 -0.28 -13.56 -11.09
N GLU A 295 -0.28 -13.09 -9.84
CA GLU A 295 -1.22 -13.53 -8.81
C GLU A 295 -2.66 -13.13 -9.13
N GLY A 296 -2.86 -11.90 -9.62
CA GLY A 296 -4.16 -11.42 -10.07
C GLY A 296 -4.73 -12.30 -11.17
N ALA A 297 -3.93 -12.60 -12.20
CA ALA A 297 -4.36 -13.49 -13.28
C ALA A 297 -4.69 -14.90 -12.78
N ILE A 298 -3.89 -15.48 -11.87
CA ILE A 298 -4.20 -16.78 -11.24
C ILE A 298 -5.55 -16.72 -10.52
N ALA A 299 -5.77 -15.70 -9.68
CA ALA A 299 -7.03 -15.54 -8.94
C ALA A 299 -8.22 -15.42 -9.90
N GLY A 300 -8.10 -14.62 -10.96
CA GLY A 300 -9.15 -14.45 -11.97
C GLY A 300 -9.49 -15.76 -12.69
N TYR A 301 -8.49 -16.51 -13.15
CA TYR A 301 -8.73 -17.81 -13.79
C TYR A 301 -9.33 -18.85 -12.85
N VAL A 302 -8.85 -18.94 -11.61
CA VAL A 302 -9.38 -19.92 -10.64
C VAL A 302 -10.82 -19.57 -10.25
N ALA A 303 -11.10 -18.28 -10.00
CA ALA A 303 -12.43 -17.79 -9.65
C ALA A 303 -13.50 -18.14 -10.70
N THR A 304 -13.10 -18.28 -11.96
CA THR A 304 -14.00 -18.62 -13.09
C THR A 304 -13.84 -20.06 -13.58
N GLY A 305 -13.14 -20.91 -12.83
CA GLY A 305 -13.03 -22.36 -13.10
C GLY A 305 -11.92 -22.75 -14.11
N ASN A 306 -11.14 -21.81 -14.63
CA ASN A 306 -10.07 -22.05 -15.59
C ASN A 306 -8.74 -22.47 -14.93
N GLN A 307 -8.74 -23.61 -14.26
CA GLN A 307 -7.58 -24.16 -13.54
C GLN A 307 -6.37 -24.41 -14.45
N GLN A 308 -6.58 -24.72 -15.73
CA GLN A 308 -5.48 -25.00 -16.67
C GLN A 308 -4.65 -23.75 -16.98
N ARG A 309 -5.30 -22.60 -17.22
CA ARG A 309 -4.59 -21.32 -17.42
C ARG A 309 -3.86 -20.89 -16.15
N ALA A 310 -4.48 -21.05 -14.98
CA ALA A 310 -3.86 -20.75 -13.69
C ALA A 310 -2.56 -21.55 -13.46
N LYS A 311 -2.57 -22.86 -13.71
CA LYS A 311 -1.39 -23.73 -13.61
C LYS A 311 -0.22 -23.25 -14.48
N GLY A 312 -0.52 -22.70 -15.66
CA GLY A 312 0.49 -22.14 -16.57
C GLY A 312 1.29 -20.96 -15.97
N LEU A 313 0.74 -20.27 -14.97
CA LEU A 313 1.34 -19.09 -14.35
C LEU A 313 2.08 -19.37 -13.03
N MET A 314 1.94 -20.57 -12.45
CA MET A 314 2.50 -20.90 -11.13
C MET A 314 4.03 -20.75 -11.10
N ARG A 315 4.75 -21.26 -12.10
CA ARG A 315 6.22 -21.12 -12.20
C ARG A 315 6.66 -19.66 -12.26
N GLN A 316 5.91 -18.82 -12.98
CA GLN A 316 6.18 -17.39 -13.07
C GLN A 316 5.94 -16.70 -11.73
N ARG A 317 4.85 -17.04 -11.04
CA ARG A 317 4.55 -16.54 -9.69
C ARG A 317 5.68 -16.89 -8.73
N ASP A 318 6.11 -18.15 -8.68
CA ASP A 318 7.14 -18.61 -7.74
C ASP A 318 8.49 -17.92 -8.00
N LYS A 319 8.81 -17.63 -9.27
CA LYS A 319 9.98 -16.82 -9.63
C LYS A 319 9.90 -15.41 -9.04
N TRP A 320 8.75 -14.77 -9.09
CA TRP A 320 8.56 -13.41 -8.56
C TRP A 320 8.39 -13.38 -7.04
N ARG A 321 7.85 -14.44 -6.42
CA ARG A 321 7.88 -14.62 -4.95
C ARG A 321 9.31 -14.67 -4.43
N ARG A 322 10.19 -15.47 -5.05
CA ARG A 322 11.62 -15.49 -4.69
C ARG A 322 12.30 -14.11 -4.82
N PHE A 323 11.87 -13.28 -5.77
CA PHE A 323 12.36 -11.91 -5.88
C PHE A 323 11.86 -11.04 -4.71
N ALA A 324 10.56 -11.12 -4.43
CA ALA A 324 9.94 -10.42 -3.31
C ALA A 324 10.61 -10.78 -1.98
N ASP A 325 10.84 -12.07 -1.73
CA ASP A 325 11.53 -12.56 -0.53
C ASP A 325 12.96 -12.01 -0.43
N ALA A 326 13.71 -12.00 -1.55
CA ALA A 326 15.05 -11.43 -1.58
C ALA A 326 15.04 -9.92 -1.27
N VAL A 327 14.05 -9.16 -1.78
CA VAL A 327 13.87 -7.74 -1.46
C VAL A 327 13.53 -7.57 0.03
N ALA A 328 12.54 -8.30 0.55
CA ALA A 328 12.14 -8.22 1.95
C ALA A 328 13.31 -8.52 2.90
N GLN A 329 14.10 -9.56 2.60
CA GLN A 329 15.29 -9.91 3.39
C GLN A 329 16.41 -8.88 3.26
N THR A 330 16.61 -8.27 2.09
CA THR A 330 17.69 -7.28 1.86
C THR A 330 17.37 -5.94 2.53
N PHE A 331 16.09 -5.56 2.57
CA PHE A 331 15.65 -4.26 3.04
C PHE A 331 14.90 -4.30 4.38
N ALA A 332 14.95 -5.43 5.10
CA ALA A 332 14.44 -5.54 6.46
C ALA A 332 14.95 -4.39 7.34
N LEU A 333 14.02 -3.81 8.10
CA LEU A 333 14.24 -2.60 8.89
C LEU A 333 15.31 -2.79 9.96
N ASN A 334 16.16 -1.77 10.10
CA ASN A 334 17.17 -1.71 11.14
C ASN A 334 16.47 -1.61 12.51
N PRO A 335 16.74 -2.51 13.47
CA PRO A 335 16.17 -2.45 14.81
C PRO A 335 16.39 -1.10 15.52
N ALA A 336 17.46 -0.37 15.17
CA ALA A 336 17.71 0.97 15.70
C ALA A 336 16.58 1.96 15.40
N LEU A 337 15.82 1.77 14.32
CA LEU A 337 14.66 2.63 14.01
C LEU A 337 13.57 2.57 15.08
N LYS A 338 13.46 1.46 15.83
CA LYS A 338 12.51 1.35 16.95
C LYS A 338 12.84 2.31 18.10
N ALA A 339 14.10 2.67 18.25
CA ALA A 339 14.58 3.52 19.33
C ALA A 339 14.60 5.01 18.98
N LEU A 340 14.20 5.38 17.74
CA LEU A 340 14.18 6.79 17.33
C LEU A 340 13.06 7.57 18.01
N ALA A 341 11.89 6.95 18.20
CA ALA A 341 10.75 7.64 18.79
C ALA A 341 11.02 7.94 20.28
N GLU A 342 11.02 9.22 20.62
CA GLU A 342 11.13 9.72 22.00
C GLU A 342 9.73 9.82 22.66
N PRO A 343 9.62 9.91 24.00
CA PRO A 343 8.33 9.96 24.68
C PRO A 343 7.37 11.04 24.16
N GLN A 344 7.86 12.22 23.78
CA GLN A 344 7.06 13.31 23.22
C GLN A 344 6.75 13.16 21.73
N THR A 345 7.33 12.16 21.04
CA THR A 345 7.12 11.94 19.61
C THR A 345 5.68 11.50 19.37
N LEU A 346 4.96 12.22 18.52
CA LEU A 346 3.59 11.86 18.14
C LEU A 346 3.56 10.48 17.47
N VAL A 347 2.68 9.60 17.93
CA VAL A 347 2.38 8.32 17.29
C VAL A 347 1.07 8.41 16.52
N CYS A 348 0.04 9.03 17.11
CA CYS A 348 -1.24 9.30 16.44
C CYS A 348 -1.39 10.78 16.09
N ARG A 349 -1.09 11.12 14.84
CA ARG A 349 -1.25 12.49 14.31
C ARG A 349 -2.69 12.99 14.30
N CYS A 350 -3.69 12.11 14.23
CA CYS A 350 -5.09 12.56 14.17
C CYS A 350 -5.64 13.02 15.51
N GLU A 351 -5.04 12.56 16.62
CA GLU A 351 -5.53 12.81 17.99
C GLU A 351 -4.39 13.37 18.86
N ASP A 352 -3.29 13.81 18.25
CA ASP A 352 -2.09 14.35 18.89
C ASP A 352 -1.55 13.50 20.06
N VAL A 353 -1.59 12.17 19.92
CA VAL A 353 -1.13 11.24 20.96
C VAL A 353 0.35 10.92 20.75
N SER A 354 1.16 11.20 21.78
CA SER A 354 2.59 10.89 21.85
C SER A 354 2.89 9.46 22.32
N LEU A 355 4.11 8.98 22.08
CA LEU A 355 4.55 7.64 22.51
C LEU A 355 4.49 7.49 24.05
N GLY A 356 4.87 8.53 24.79
CA GLY A 356 4.85 8.55 26.24
C GLY A 356 3.46 8.39 26.83
N GLN A 357 2.43 8.87 26.13
CA GLN A 357 1.03 8.64 26.50
C GLN A 357 0.54 7.22 26.20
N LEU A 358 1.28 6.43 25.40
CA LEU A 358 0.96 5.02 25.13
C LEU A 358 1.72 4.08 26.08
N ASN A 359 2.79 4.57 26.73
CA ASN A 359 3.60 3.76 27.65
C ASN A 359 2.77 3.29 28.84
N GLY A 360 2.95 2.01 29.21
CA GLY A 360 2.28 1.39 30.35
C GLY A 360 0.95 0.72 30.02
N PHE A 361 0.40 0.90 28.82
CA PHE A 361 -0.75 0.13 28.38
C PHE A 361 -0.33 -1.27 27.88
N PRO A 362 -1.12 -2.32 28.17
CA PRO A 362 -0.78 -3.68 27.76
C PRO A 362 -1.01 -3.93 26.27
N ASP A 363 -1.99 -3.25 25.67
CA ASP A 363 -2.42 -3.48 24.31
C ASP A 363 -3.06 -2.24 23.65
N TRP A 364 -3.35 -2.40 22.37
CA TRP A 364 -3.99 -1.37 21.54
C TRP A 364 -5.35 -0.92 22.07
N THR A 365 -6.16 -1.83 22.62
CA THR A 365 -7.53 -1.52 23.05
C THR A 365 -7.51 -0.63 24.29
N ALA A 366 -6.70 -0.99 25.29
CA ALA A 366 -6.52 -0.19 26.50
C ALA A 366 -5.97 1.20 26.17
N ALA A 367 -4.96 1.27 25.31
CA ALA A 367 -4.37 2.52 24.86
C ALA A 367 -5.37 3.39 24.09
N LYS A 368 -6.14 2.80 23.15
CA LYS A 368 -7.16 3.50 22.37
C LYS A 368 -8.25 4.11 23.25
N LEU A 369 -8.79 3.35 24.20
CA LEU A 369 -9.86 3.82 25.09
C LEU A 369 -9.38 4.93 26.04
N SER A 370 -8.12 4.88 26.47
CA SER A 370 -7.59 5.82 27.47
C SER A 370 -6.98 7.08 26.86
N SER A 371 -6.37 6.98 25.68
CA SER A 371 -5.63 8.08 25.04
C SER A 371 -6.29 8.62 23.77
N ARG A 372 -7.37 7.99 23.29
CA ARG A 372 -7.99 8.22 21.98
C ARG A 372 -7.13 7.82 20.77
N CYS A 373 -5.96 7.21 20.97
CA CYS A 373 -5.10 6.76 19.88
C CYS A 373 -5.88 5.90 18.86
N GLY A 374 -5.83 6.30 17.58
CA GLY A 374 -6.52 5.60 16.49
C GLY A 374 -8.03 5.84 16.40
N MET A 375 -8.56 6.87 17.07
CA MET A 375 -9.97 7.28 16.95
C MET A 375 -10.22 8.36 15.89
N GLY A 376 -9.19 9.00 15.35
CA GLY A 376 -9.34 10.04 14.34
C GLY A 376 -9.67 9.52 12.93
N ALA A 377 -9.64 10.40 11.92
CA ALA A 377 -10.13 10.10 10.57
C ALA A 377 -9.48 8.88 9.88
N CYS A 378 -8.22 8.55 10.20
CA CYS A 378 -7.54 7.37 9.67
C CYS A 378 -8.00 6.04 10.33
N GLN A 379 -8.80 6.10 11.40
CA GLN A 379 -9.32 4.96 12.17
C GLN A 379 -8.23 3.98 12.62
N GLY A 380 -7.05 4.51 12.96
CA GLY A 380 -5.93 3.71 13.45
C GLY A 380 -5.06 3.05 12.38
N LYS A 381 -5.40 3.13 11.08
CA LYS A 381 -4.64 2.46 9.99
C LYS A 381 -3.16 2.83 9.93
N ILE A 382 -2.81 4.01 10.43
CA ILE A 382 -1.44 4.53 10.48
C ILE A 382 -0.78 4.28 11.84
N CYS A 383 -1.39 4.73 12.94
CA CYS A 383 -0.76 4.61 14.25
C CYS A 383 -0.76 3.17 14.80
N ALA A 384 -1.69 2.30 14.37
CA ALA A 384 -1.67 0.88 14.77
C ALA A 384 -0.49 0.13 14.16
N THR A 385 -0.10 0.45 12.92
CA THR A 385 1.06 -0.20 12.28
C THR A 385 2.37 0.31 12.88
N ALA A 386 2.43 1.60 13.26
CA ALA A 386 3.54 2.13 14.06
C ALA A 386 3.61 1.47 15.45
N ALA A 387 2.49 1.34 16.15
CA ALA A 387 2.42 0.68 17.46
C ALA A 387 2.80 -0.80 17.39
N ARG A 388 2.40 -1.51 16.32
CA ARG A 388 2.84 -2.88 16.03
C ARG A 388 4.37 -2.98 15.96
N HIS A 389 5.02 -2.01 15.31
CA HIS A 389 6.48 -1.98 15.19
C HIS A 389 7.19 -1.61 16.52
N LEU A 390 6.71 -0.55 17.18
CA LEU A 390 7.32 0.04 18.38
C LEU A 390 7.05 -0.76 19.66
N LEU A 391 5.81 -1.20 19.85
CA LEU A 391 5.31 -1.80 21.09
C LEU A 391 4.97 -3.29 20.94
N GLY A 392 5.02 -3.82 19.72
CA GLY A 392 4.74 -5.23 19.45
C GLY A 392 3.25 -5.60 19.48
N TRP A 393 2.35 -4.64 19.75
CA TRP A 393 0.91 -4.88 19.82
C TRP A 393 0.35 -5.43 18.49
N PRO A 394 -0.51 -6.46 18.51
CA PRO A 394 -1.16 -6.96 17.31
C PRO A 394 -1.94 -5.86 16.57
N LEU A 395 -2.11 -6.04 15.25
CA LEU A 395 -2.98 -5.16 14.48
C LEU A 395 -4.43 -5.31 14.96
N PRO A 396 -5.17 -4.20 15.18
CA PRO A 396 -6.53 -4.26 15.67
C PRO A 396 -7.48 -4.85 14.63
N ALA A 397 -8.51 -5.54 15.12
CA ALA A 397 -9.64 -5.92 14.28
C ALA A 397 -10.33 -4.64 13.73
N PRO A 398 -10.59 -4.57 12.41
CA PRO A 398 -11.31 -3.46 11.81
C PRO A 398 -12.77 -3.45 12.29
N ARG A 399 -13.40 -2.28 12.20
CA ARG A 399 -14.83 -2.10 12.46
C ARG A 399 -15.50 -1.52 11.22
N ILE A 400 -16.81 -1.78 11.12
CA ILE A 400 -17.67 -1.12 10.15
C ILE A 400 -18.09 0.25 10.74
N PRO A 401 -18.09 1.34 9.95
CA PRO A 401 -17.65 1.41 8.55
C PRO A 401 -16.10 1.40 8.40
N LEU A 402 -15.60 0.77 7.33
CA LEU A 402 -14.17 0.66 7.02
C LEU A 402 -13.48 2.01 6.75
N THR A 403 -14.26 2.99 6.30
CA THR A 403 -13.82 4.36 6.03
C THR A 403 -14.89 5.34 6.51
N PRO A 404 -14.51 6.60 6.81
CA PRO A 404 -15.51 7.64 7.05
C PRO A 404 -16.46 7.74 5.85
N VAL A 405 -17.75 7.80 6.16
CA VAL A 405 -18.86 7.61 5.21
C VAL A 405 -19.97 8.62 5.54
N ARG A 406 -20.82 8.96 4.57
CA ARG A 406 -21.98 9.82 4.81
C ARG A 406 -23.02 9.11 5.67
N VAL A 407 -23.76 9.88 6.47
CA VAL A 407 -24.83 9.37 7.33
C VAL A 407 -25.92 8.66 6.52
N GLU A 408 -26.26 9.18 5.34
CA GLU A 408 -27.23 8.55 4.42
C GLU A 408 -26.82 7.13 4.01
N THR A 409 -25.53 6.87 3.83
CA THR A 409 -25.01 5.55 3.47
C THR A 409 -25.09 4.59 4.65
N LEU A 410 -24.90 5.08 5.88
CA LEU A 410 -25.06 4.27 7.10
C LEU A 410 -26.53 3.92 7.35
N ALA A 411 -27.47 4.83 7.09
CA ALA A 411 -28.89 4.54 7.21
C ALA A 411 -29.28 3.34 6.33
N ARG A 412 -28.76 3.30 5.10
CA ARG A 412 -28.96 2.17 4.18
C ARG A 412 -28.40 0.85 4.71
N LEU A 413 -27.27 0.87 5.43
CA LEU A 413 -26.72 -0.35 6.04
C LEU A 413 -27.70 -0.96 7.05
N ASN A 414 -28.32 -0.11 7.87
CA ASN A 414 -29.29 -0.55 8.87
C ASN A 414 -30.58 -1.12 8.24
N ASP A 415 -31.02 -0.55 7.11
CA ASP A 415 -32.18 -1.09 6.38
C ASP A 415 -31.88 -2.49 5.82
N ILE A 416 -30.66 -2.74 5.33
CA ILE A 416 -30.24 -4.05 4.82
C ILE A 416 -30.15 -5.09 5.94
N GLU A 417 -29.61 -4.71 7.11
CA GLU A 417 -29.50 -5.61 8.27
C GLU A 417 -30.87 -5.92 8.92
N ALA A 418 -31.88 -5.07 8.72
CA ALA A 418 -33.23 -5.29 9.24
C ALA A 418 -34.09 -6.21 8.35
N ASP A 419 -33.71 -6.38 7.08
CA ASP A 419 -34.40 -7.22 6.09
C ASP A 419 -33.87 -8.68 6.03
N GLU A 420 -32.78 -8.99 6.78
CA GLU A 420 -32.25 -10.35 7.01
C GLU A 420 -32.73 -10.94 8.34
#